data_AF-Q2IIY8-F1
#
_entry.id   AF-Q2IIY8-F1
#
_cell.length_a   1.000
_cell.length_b   1.000
_cell.length_c   1.000
_cell.angle_alpha   90.00
_cell.angle_beta   90.00
_cell.angle_gamma   90.00
#
_symmetry.space_group_name_H-M   'P 1'
#
loop_
_entity.id
_entity.type
_entity.pdbx_description
1 polymer ?
#
loop_
_entity_poly.entity_id
_entity_poly.type
_entity_poly.pdbx_seq_one_letter_code
_entity_poly.pdbx_strand_id
1 'polypeptide(L)'
;MSRALWTFLLLASCQTALASDWKYLGMVSPESGDLVLFYDVDSVQRSGPSVRFWVKSISAAALKKAGTPSSKKATDALVKTVSDKIGSGYVPPLLGSPSFRQQLGDGFPEAMVAIVVMEHNASRVPRLVARFLFEIECGQKMSRVLEGTLFDSKGNPAGTSSGEWTHIAPDTNFAWFSEVICPG
;
A
#
# COMPACT_ATOMS: atom_id res chain seq x y z
N MET A 1 -13.77 24.13 55.75
CA MET A 1 -12.70 23.67 54.85
C MET A 1 -13.25 22.55 53.99
N SER A 2 -13.76 22.89 52.79
CA SER A 2 -14.41 21.92 51.89
C SER A 2 -13.43 21.51 50.80
N ARG A 3 -13.11 20.22 50.70
CA ARG A 3 -12.23 19.65 49.68
C ARG A 3 -13.06 19.35 48.43
N ALA A 4 -12.90 20.16 47.39
CA ALA A 4 -13.47 19.90 46.07
C ALA A 4 -12.69 18.76 45.40
N LEU A 5 -13.33 17.61 45.26
CA LEU A 5 -12.84 16.46 44.50
C LEU A 5 -12.84 16.83 43.01
N TRP A 6 -11.65 16.99 42.43
CA TRP A 6 -11.45 17.06 40.98
C TRP A 6 -11.47 15.63 40.41
N THR A 7 -12.65 15.15 39.99
CA THR A 7 -12.75 13.93 39.20
C THR A 7 -12.37 14.25 37.76
N PHE A 8 -11.09 14.10 37.42
CA PHE A 8 -10.64 14.04 36.03
C PHE A 8 -11.19 12.76 35.40
N LEU A 9 -12.28 12.88 34.64
CA LEU A 9 -12.77 11.82 33.76
C LEU A 9 -11.75 11.67 32.62
N LEU A 10 -10.82 10.73 32.76
CA LEU A 10 -9.99 10.23 31.67
C LEU A 10 -10.93 9.48 30.72
N LEU A 11 -11.50 10.21 29.75
CA LEU A 11 -12.06 9.63 28.53
C LEU A 11 -10.89 8.98 27.78
N ALA A 12 -10.57 7.75 28.16
CA ALA A 12 -9.72 6.86 27.38
C ALA A 12 -10.44 6.62 26.05
N SER A 13 -10.15 7.47 25.07
CA SER A 13 -10.52 7.25 23.68
C SER A 13 -9.92 5.90 23.31
N CYS A 14 -10.76 4.87 23.26
CA CYS A 14 -10.43 3.60 22.68
C CYS A 14 -10.22 3.87 21.19
N GLN A 15 -9.03 4.33 20.83
CA GLN A 15 -8.61 4.37 19.44
C GLN A 15 -8.48 2.91 19.05
N THR A 16 -9.55 2.38 18.45
CA THR A 16 -9.46 1.16 17.66
C THR A 16 -8.41 1.46 16.60
N ALA A 17 -7.21 0.93 16.78
CA ALA A 17 -6.20 0.93 15.76
C ALA A 17 -6.80 0.12 14.60
N LEU A 18 -7.39 0.83 13.63
CA LEU A 18 -7.83 0.20 12.40
C LEU A 18 -6.57 -0.41 11.78
N ALA A 19 -6.63 -1.70 11.51
CA ALA A 19 -5.52 -2.38 10.86
C ALA A 19 -5.34 -1.74 9.48
N SER A 20 -4.14 -1.25 9.17
CA SER A 20 -3.84 -0.59 7.89
C SER A 20 -4.34 -1.41 6.70
N ASP A 21 -5.10 -0.77 5.81
CA ASP A 21 -5.61 -1.37 4.59
C ASP A 21 -4.63 -1.15 3.42
N TRP A 22 -3.67 -2.07 3.29
CA TRP A 22 -2.62 -2.01 2.27
C TRP A 22 -3.13 -2.45 0.89
N LYS A 23 -3.04 -1.54 -0.08
CA LYS A 23 -3.46 -1.77 -1.46
C LYS A 23 -2.30 -1.79 -2.42
N TYR A 24 -2.41 -2.60 -3.46
CA TYR A 24 -1.35 -2.75 -4.45
C TYR A 24 -1.12 -1.43 -5.21
N LEU A 25 0.14 -1.02 -5.31
CA LEU A 25 0.56 0.19 -6.05
C LEU A 25 1.32 -0.17 -7.33
N GLY A 26 2.01 -1.31 -7.36
CA GLY A 26 2.80 -1.72 -8.52
C GLY A 26 3.96 -2.64 -8.15
N MET A 27 4.85 -2.87 -9.11
CA MET A 27 6.07 -3.67 -8.94
C MET A 27 7.27 -2.96 -9.57
N VAL A 28 8.43 -3.03 -8.92
CA VAL A 28 9.70 -2.53 -9.44
C VAL A 28 10.75 -3.64 -9.38
N SER A 29 11.64 -3.67 -10.37
CA SER A 29 12.64 -4.74 -10.54
C SER A 29 14.07 -4.19 -10.48
N PRO A 30 14.57 -3.78 -9.29
CA PRO A 30 15.98 -3.43 -9.12
C PRO A 30 16.87 -4.67 -9.29
N GLU A 31 18.18 -4.46 -9.44
CA GLU A 31 19.18 -5.55 -9.56
C GLU A 31 19.14 -6.54 -8.37
N SER A 32 18.72 -6.06 -7.20
CA SER A 32 18.58 -6.87 -5.98
C SER A 32 17.34 -7.77 -5.95
N GLY A 33 16.47 -7.70 -6.96
CA GLY A 33 15.27 -8.51 -7.14
C GLY A 33 13.96 -7.75 -6.98
N ASP A 34 12.87 -8.36 -7.43
CA ASP A 34 11.56 -7.71 -7.53
C ASP A 34 10.99 -7.27 -6.18
N LEU A 35 10.50 -6.03 -6.14
CA LEU A 35 9.79 -5.44 -5.02
C LEU A 35 8.35 -5.12 -5.42
N VAL A 36 7.41 -5.56 -4.60
CA VAL A 36 6.00 -5.24 -4.70
C VAL A 36 5.70 -4.06 -3.78
N LEU A 37 5.04 -3.04 -4.33
CA LEU A 37 4.73 -1.80 -3.64
C LEU A 37 3.28 -1.80 -3.20
N PHE A 38 3.04 -1.36 -1.97
CA PHE A 38 1.70 -1.19 -1.42
C PHE A 38 1.57 0.17 -0.76
N TYR A 39 0.43 0.84 -0.92
CA TYR A 39 0.12 2.06 -0.18
C TYR A 39 -0.93 1.80 0.90
N ASP A 40 -0.89 2.58 1.97
CA ASP A 40 -1.87 2.53 3.05
C ASP A 40 -3.02 3.49 2.76
N VAL A 41 -4.23 2.96 2.54
CA VAL A 41 -5.41 3.76 2.22
C VAL A 41 -5.74 4.75 3.34
N ASP A 42 -5.60 4.33 4.59
CA ASP A 42 -5.94 5.15 5.75
C ASP A 42 -4.94 6.29 5.97
N SER A 43 -3.77 6.21 5.34
CA SER A 43 -2.75 7.25 5.39
C SER A 43 -2.94 8.37 4.38
N VAL A 44 -3.88 8.23 3.43
CA VAL A 44 -4.04 9.17 2.32
C VAL A 44 -4.58 10.51 2.85
N GLN A 45 -3.76 11.55 2.77
CA GLN A 45 -4.10 12.91 3.17
C GLN A 45 -4.06 13.84 1.95
N ARG A 46 -5.15 14.59 1.73
CA ARG A 46 -5.26 15.54 0.63
C ARG A 46 -5.20 16.96 1.17
N SER A 47 -4.39 17.81 0.55
CA SER A 47 -4.23 19.22 0.91
C SER A 47 -4.01 20.06 -0.34
N GLY A 48 -5.08 20.68 -0.85
CA GLY A 48 -5.05 21.41 -2.11
C GLY A 48 -4.71 20.46 -3.28
N PRO A 49 -3.72 20.80 -4.13
CA PRO A 49 -3.32 19.94 -5.25
C PRO A 49 -2.39 18.79 -4.82
N SER A 50 -2.01 18.71 -3.54
CA SER A 50 -1.07 17.72 -3.04
C SER A 50 -1.75 16.56 -2.33
N VAL A 51 -1.21 15.36 -2.50
CA VAL A 51 -1.64 14.14 -1.81
C VAL A 51 -0.45 13.45 -1.16
N ARG A 52 -0.58 13.11 0.13
CA ARG A 52 0.43 12.38 0.91
C ARG A 52 -0.07 11.00 1.29
N PHE A 53 0.81 10.01 1.32
CA PHE A 53 0.47 8.63 1.67
C PHE A 53 1.72 7.82 2.00
N TRP A 54 1.56 6.81 2.85
CA TRP A 54 2.58 5.83 3.15
C TRP A 54 2.61 4.73 2.09
N VAL A 55 3.82 4.33 1.70
CA VAL A 55 4.12 3.19 0.84
C VAL A 55 5.05 2.26 1.59
N LYS A 56 4.83 0.95 1.46
CA LYS A 56 5.80 -0.08 1.84
C LYS A 56 6.23 -0.87 0.62
N SER A 57 7.48 -1.31 0.60
CA SER A 57 7.99 -2.26 -0.37
C SER A 57 8.28 -3.61 0.31
N ILE A 58 7.87 -4.68 -0.36
CA ILE A 58 8.04 -6.06 0.08
C ILE A 58 8.68 -6.83 -1.06
N SER A 59 9.70 -7.65 -0.80
CA SER A 59 10.24 -8.50 -1.86
C SER A 59 9.21 -9.51 -2.36
N ALA A 60 9.15 -9.72 -3.67
CA ALA A 60 8.22 -10.67 -4.28
C ALA A 60 8.39 -12.09 -3.70
N ALA A 61 9.63 -12.47 -3.37
CA ALA A 61 9.94 -13.74 -2.71
C ALA A 61 9.30 -13.85 -1.31
N ALA A 62 9.38 -12.79 -0.48
CA ALA A 62 8.77 -12.78 0.84
C ALA A 62 7.24 -12.82 0.75
N LEU A 63 6.66 -12.07 -0.19
CA LEU A 63 5.22 -12.04 -0.43
C LEU A 63 4.71 -13.41 -0.88
N LYS A 64 5.41 -14.05 -1.84
CA LYS A 64 5.11 -15.42 -2.29
C LYS A 64 5.16 -16.41 -1.12
N LYS A 65 6.23 -16.35 -0.30
CA LYS A 65 6.37 -17.22 0.87
C LYS A 65 5.22 -17.04 1.87
N ALA A 66 4.79 -15.81 2.12
CA ALA A 66 3.65 -15.52 3.01
C ALA A 66 2.31 -15.99 2.42
N GLY A 67 2.20 -15.98 1.09
CA GLY A 67 1.02 -16.40 0.35
C GLY A 67 0.88 -17.90 0.11
N THR A 68 1.97 -18.68 0.20
CA THR A 68 1.94 -20.13 0.00
C THR A 68 1.21 -20.81 1.16
N PRO A 69 0.02 -21.40 0.96
CA PRO A 69 -0.69 -22.09 2.02
C PRO A 69 0.02 -23.39 2.40
N SER A 70 0.09 -23.70 3.70
CA SER A 70 0.75 -24.91 4.21
C SER A 70 -0.11 -26.17 4.18
N SER A 71 -1.40 -26.05 3.84
CA SER A 71 -2.36 -27.15 3.84
C SER A 71 -3.53 -26.86 2.91
N LYS A 72 -4.28 -27.89 2.52
CA LYS A 72 -5.53 -27.74 1.75
C LYS A 72 -6.52 -26.78 2.43
N LYS A 73 -6.71 -26.91 3.75
CA LYS A 73 -7.59 -26.01 4.52
C LYS A 73 -7.17 -24.54 4.40
N ALA A 74 -5.86 -24.27 4.44
CA ALA A 74 -5.34 -22.92 4.27
C ALA A 74 -5.52 -22.41 2.82
N THR A 75 -5.39 -23.29 1.83
CA THR A 75 -5.70 -22.98 0.42
C THR A 75 -7.17 -22.64 0.24
N ASP A 76 -8.07 -23.47 0.76
CA ASP A 76 -9.52 -23.25 0.66
C ASP A 76 -9.93 -21.93 1.34
N ALA A 77 -9.30 -21.59 2.47
CA ALA A 77 -9.53 -20.32 3.16
C ALA A 77 -9.03 -19.10 2.36
N LEU A 78 -7.86 -19.21 1.70
CA LEU A 78 -7.36 -18.16 0.81
C LEU A 78 -8.28 -17.97 -0.40
N VAL A 79 -8.64 -19.06 -1.08
CA VAL A 79 -9.55 -19.04 -2.24
C VAL A 79 -10.89 -18.42 -1.86
N LYS A 80 -11.47 -18.82 -0.71
CA LYS A 80 -12.72 -18.23 -0.22
C LYS A 80 -12.56 -16.74 0.05
N THR A 81 -11.51 -16.33 0.76
CA THR A 81 -11.28 -14.90 1.09
C THR A 81 -11.16 -14.04 -0.17
N VAL A 82 -10.40 -14.51 -1.17
CA VAL A 82 -10.22 -13.80 -2.44
C VAL A 82 -11.53 -13.76 -3.23
N SER A 83 -12.24 -14.90 -3.31
CA SER A 83 -13.51 -15.02 -4.03
C SER A 83 -14.60 -14.17 -3.41
N ASP A 84 -14.73 -14.16 -2.08
CA ASP A 84 -15.68 -13.31 -1.35
C ASP A 84 -15.37 -11.82 -1.60
N LYS A 85 -14.09 -11.43 -1.55
CA LYS A 85 -13.68 -10.04 -1.78
C LYS A 85 -14.04 -9.61 -3.21
N ILE A 86 -13.68 -10.38 -4.23
CA ILE A 86 -14.05 -10.08 -5.63
C ILE A 86 -15.57 -10.12 -5.81
N GLY A 87 -16.26 -11.13 -5.27
CA GLY A 87 -17.72 -11.29 -5.34
C GLY A 87 -18.51 -10.18 -4.66
N SER A 88 -17.90 -9.47 -3.70
CA SER A 88 -18.48 -8.26 -3.09
C SER A 88 -18.46 -7.02 -4.01
N GLY A 89 -17.88 -7.14 -5.21
CA GLY A 89 -17.69 -6.03 -6.15
C GLY A 89 -16.41 -5.25 -5.92
N TYR A 90 -15.51 -5.74 -5.06
CA TYR A 90 -14.22 -5.08 -4.83
C TYR A 90 -13.35 -5.07 -6.09
N VAL A 91 -12.82 -3.90 -6.46
CA VAL A 91 -11.83 -3.73 -7.51
C VAL A 91 -10.57 -3.09 -6.92
N PRO A 92 -9.38 -3.69 -7.07
CA PRO A 92 -8.13 -3.06 -6.69
C PRO A 92 -7.97 -1.64 -7.25
N PRO A 93 -7.61 -0.63 -6.44
CA PRO A 93 -7.58 0.77 -6.87
C PRO A 93 -6.77 1.03 -8.13
N LEU A 94 -5.60 0.37 -8.28
CA LEU A 94 -4.76 0.54 -9.46
C LEU A 94 -5.46 0.13 -10.77
N LEU A 95 -6.40 -0.84 -10.73
CA LEU A 95 -7.20 -1.24 -11.88
C LEU A 95 -8.27 -0.20 -12.28
N GLY A 96 -8.46 0.83 -11.45
CA GLY A 96 -9.25 2.02 -11.78
C GLY A 96 -8.52 3.00 -12.70
N SER A 97 -7.19 2.89 -12.87
CA SER A 97 -6.43 3.69 -13.83
C SER A 97 -6.81 3.27 -15.27
N PRO A 98 -7.30 4.18 -16.12
CA PRO A 98 -7.59 3.87 -17.51
C PRO A 98 -6.35 3.40 -18.27
N SER A 99 -5.20 4.04 -18.03
CA SER A 99 -3.94 3.72 -18.71
C SER A 99 -3.44 2.32 -18.33
N PHE A 100 -3.45 1.99 -17.03
CA PHE A 100 -3.07 0.66 -16.58
C PHE A 100 -4.04 -0.41 -17.08
N ARG A 101 -5.35 -0.14 -17.04
CA ARG A 101 -6.36 -1.06 -17.54
C ARG A 101 -6.21 -1.33 -19.04
N GLN A 102 -5.89 -0.30 -19.83
CA GLN A 102 -5.61 -0.44 -21.26
C GLN A 102 -4.39 -1.33 -21.49
N GLN A 103 -3.32 -1.14 -20.70
CA GLN A 103 -2.10 -1.96 -20.82
C GLN A 103 -2.34 -3.44 -20.52
N LEU A 104 -3.24 -3.76 -19.59
CA LEU A 104 -3.55 -5.15 -19.25
C LEU A 104 -4.30 -5.89 -20.38
N GLY A 105 -5.11 -5.18 -21.18
CA GLY A 105 -5.92 -5.77 -22.23
C GLY A 105 -6.75 -6.96 -21.73
N ASP A 106 -6.61 -8.10 -22.40
CA ASP A 106 -7.31 -9.35 -22.05
C ASP A 106 -6.86 -9.97 -20.72
N GLY A 107 -5.70 -9.57 -20.17
CA GLY A 107 -5.17 -10.07 -18.91
C GLY A 107 -5.78 -9.44 -17.64
N PHE A 108 -6.84 -8.64 -17.79
CA PHE A 108 -7.51 -7.97 -16.68
C PHE A 108 -8.05 -8.95 -15.60
N PRO A 109 -8.74 -10.05 -15.94
CA PRO A 109 -9.25 -10.99 -14.93
C PRO A 109 -8.14 -11.63 -14.09
N GLU A 110 -7.04 -12.04 -14.73
CA GLU A 110 -5.88 -12.64 -14.07
C GLU A 110 -5.19 -11.63 -13.16
N ALA A 111 -5.01 -10.39 -13.64
CA ALA A 111 -4.43 -9.30 -12.85
C ALA A 111 -5.28 -8.98 -11.61
N MET A 112 -6.61 -8.99 -11.74
CA MET A 112 -7.53 -8.77 -10.63
C MET A 112 -7.32 -9.80 -9.52
N VAL A 113 -7.30 -11.10 -9.86
CA VAL A 113 -7.08 -12.17 -8.89
C VAL A 113 -5.69 -12.06 -8.28
N ALA A 114 -4.65 -11.86 -9.09
CA ALA A 114 -3.28 -11.76 -8.63
C ALA A 114 -3.09 -10.60 -7.65
N ILE A 115 -3.61 -9.42 -7.96
CA ILE A 115 -3.52 -8.24 -7.11
C ILE A 115 -4.25 -8.47 -5.78
N VAL A 116 -5.47 -9.02 -5.80
CA VAL A 116 -6.23 -9.28 -4.56
C VAL A 116 -5.49 -10.28 -3.65
N VAL A 117 -4.85 -11.30 -4.23
CA VAL A 117 -3.97 -12.23 -3.49
C VAL A 117 -2.77 -11.49 -2.88
N MET A 118 -2.12 -10.61 -3.65
CA MET A 118 -0.98 -9.82 -3.17
C MET A 118 -1.36 -8.91 -2.00
N GLU A 119 -2.49 -8.18 -2.11
CA GLU A 119 -3.02 -7.33 -1.03
C GLU A 119 -3.32 -8.14 0.23
N HIS A 120 -3.97 -9.30 0.09
CA HIS A 120 -4.26 -10.18 1.22
C HIS A 120 -2.98 -10.61 1.96
N ASN A 121 -1.91 -10.88 1.20
CA ASN A 121 -0.65 -11.33 1.78
C ASN A 121 0.21 -10.18 2.32
N ALA A 122 -0.01 -8.94 1.88
CA ALA A 122 0.81 -7.79 2.27
C ALA A 122 0.81 -7.53 3.79
N SER A 123 -0.29 -7.84 4.48
CA SER A 123 -0.40 -7.68 5.95
C SER A 123 0.20 -8.85 6.73
N ARG A 124 0.58 -9.94 6.05
CA ARG A 124 1.13 -11.17 6.66
C ARG A 124 2.65 -11.24 6.58
N VAL A 125 3.29 -10.30 5.88
CA VAL A 125 4.73 -10.26 5.72
C VAL A 125 5.34 -9.45 6.88
N PRO A 126 6.18 -10.07 7.74
CA PRO A 126 6.69 -9.39 8.93
C PRO A 126 7.86 -8.43 8.64
N ARG A 127 8.50 -8.54 7.47
CA ARG A 127 9.70 -7.75 7.13
C ARG A 127 9.49 -6.98 5.84
N LEU A 128 9.70 -5.67 5.93
CA LEU A 128 9.67 -4.76 4.80
C LEU A 128 11.09 -4.60 4.26
N VAL A 129 11.20 -4.23 2.98
CA VAL A 129 12.47 -3.77 2.40
C VAL A 129 12.61 -2.26 2.62
N ALA A 130 11.52 -1.53 2.44
CA ALA A 130 11.47 -0.11 2.73
C ALA A 130 10.06 0.36 3.11
N ARG A 131 9.99 1.54 3.72
CA ARG A 131 8.75 2.29 3.98
C ARG A 131 9.00 3.76 3.70
N PHE A 132 8.11 4.39 2.94
CA PHE A 132 8.25 5.77 2.48
C PHE A 132 6.95 6.56 2.69
N LEU A 133 7.05 7.79 3.17
CA LEU A 133 6.01 8.79 3.06
C LEU A 133 6.23 9.55 1.75
N PHE A 134 5.32 9.39 0.81
CA PHE A 134 5.33 10.11 -0.46
C PHE A 134 4.43 11.34 -0.41
N GLU A 135 4.76 12.32 -1.23
CA GLU A 135 3.89 13.42 -1.62
C GLU A 135 3.82 13.49 -3.15
N ILE A 136 2.62 13.57 -3.70
CA ILE A 136 2.36 13.82 -5.12
C ILE A 136 1.72 15.20 -5.25
N GLU A 137 2.23 16.03 -6.16
CA GLU A 137 1.58 17.24 -6.65
C GLU A 137 0.82 16.87 -7.93
N CYS A 138 -0.51 16.89 -7.85
CA CYS A 138 -1.38 16.33 -8.87
C CYS A 138 -1.46 17.18 -10.15
N GLY A 139 -1.33 18.51 -10.04
CA GLY A 139 -1.43 19.43 -11.18
C GLY A 139 -0.18 19.43 -12.05
N GLN A 140 0.99 19.31 -11.43
CA GLN A 140 2.29 19.31 -12.10
C GLN A 140 2.82 17.91 -12.38
N LYS A 141 2.10 16.87 -11.93
CA LYS A 141 2.52 15.46 -12.03
C LYS A 141 3.93 15.25 -11.50
N MET A 142 4.17 15.76 -10.29
CA MET A 142 5.44 15.61 -9.60
C MET A 142 5.27 14.77 -8.35
N SER A 143 6.33 14.10 -7.93
CA SER A 143 6.38 13.37 -6.67
C SER A 143 7.69 13.60 -5.94
N ARG A 144 7.66 13.42 -4.63
CA ARG A 144 8.85 13.36 -3.79
C ARG A 144 8.68 12.41 -2.62
N VAL A 145 9.80 11.95 -2.07
CA VAL A 145 9.86 11.22 -0.81
C VAL A 145 10.08 12.23 0.31
N LEU A 146 9.11 12.36 1.22
CA LEU A 146 9.24 13.20 2.41
C LEU A 146 10.08 12.52 3.49
N GLU A 147 9.83 11.23 3.70
CA GLU A 147 10.52 10.40 4.67
C GLU A 147 10.62 8.97 4.13
N GLY A 148 11.74 8.32 4.38
CA GLY A 148 12.00 6.96 3.93
C GLY A 148 12.85 6.23 4.94
N THR A 149 12.49 4.98 5.23
CA THR A 149 13.30 4.05 6.01
C THR A 149 13.58 2.82 5.15
N LEU A 150 14.86 2.51 4.98
CA LEU A 150 15.33 1.27 4.38
C LEU A 150 15.61 0.27 5.51
N PHE A 151 15.30 -1.01 5.27
CA PHE A 151 15.51 -2.06 6.27
C PHE A 151 16.53 -3.09 5.78
N ASP A 152 17.34 -3.61 6.71
CA ASP A 152 18.23 -4.74 6.45
C ASP A 152 17.46 -6.07 6.40
N SER A 153 18.15 -7.17 6.12
CA SER A 153 17.56 -8.52 6.07
C SER A 153 16.99 -9.01 7.41
N LYS A 154 17.38 -8.38 8.52
CA LYS A 154 16.89 -8.64 9.88
C LYS A 154 15.70 -7.75 10.24
N GLY A 155 15.35 -6.78 9.40
CA GLY A 155 14.26 -5.82 9.61
C GLY A 155 14.66 -4.61 10.45
N ASN A 156 15.96 -4.37 10.67
CA ASN A 156 16.43 -3.16 11.35
C ASN A 156 16.55 -2.00 10.35
N PRO A 157 16.31 -0.75 10.78
CA PRO A 157 16.62 0.42 9.97
C PRO A 157 18.10 0.43 9.55
N ALA A 158 18.34 0.49 8.25
CA ALA A 158 19.68 0.49 7.65
C ALA A 158 20.02 1.81 6.95
N GLY A 159 19.02 2.66 6.70
CA GLY A 159 19.21 3.96 6.08
C GLY A 159 17.93 4.77 6.03
N THR A 160 18.09 6.06 5.80
CA THR A 160 16.99 7.00 5.57
C THR A 160 17.04 7.55 4.16
N SER A 161 15.88 7.94 3.62
CA SER A 161 15.78 8.56 2.32
C SER A 161 14.79 9.72 2.35
N SER A 162 15.14 10.79 1.66
CA SER A 162 14.25 11.89 1.30
C SER A 162 14.68 12.35 -0.09
N GLY A 163 13.78 13.01 -0.82
CA GLY A 163 14.06 13.46 -2.17
C GLY A 163 13.45 14.81 -2.47
N GLU A 164 14.08 15.50 -3.43
CA GLU A 164 13.49 16.68 -4.06
C GLU A 164 12.33 16.28 -4.97
N TRP A 165 11.59 17.28 -5.45
CA TRP A 165 10.54 17.08 -6.44
C TRP A 165 11.10 16.50 -7.74
N THR A 166 10.42 15.50 -8.27
CA THR A 166 10.74 14.85 -9.54
C THR A 166 9.47 14.67 -10.36
N HIS A 167 9.58 14.78 -11.68
CA HIS A 167 8.45 14.49 -12.56
C HIS A 167 8.11 13.00 -12.53
N ILE A 168 6.82 12.70 -12.45
CA ILE A 168 6.30 11.35 -12.61
C ILE A 168 6.40 10.99 -14.09
N ALA A 169 7.30 10.07 -14.42
CA ALA A 169 7.46 9.59 -15.79
C ALA A 169 6.19 8.85 -16.26
N PRO A 170 5.79 9.02 -17.53
CA PRO A 170 4.64 8.30 -18.10
C PRO A 170 4.87 6.78 -18.06
N ASP A 171 3.78 6.01 -18.13
CA ASP A 171 3.81 4.55 -18.17
C ASP A 171 4.58 3.89 -17.00
N THR A 172 4.58 4.55 -15.84
CA THR A 172 5.12 4.02 -14.58
C THR A 172 4.01 3.72 -13.60
N ASN A 173 4.31 2.88 -12.59
CA ASN A 173 3.40 2.63 -11.48
C ASN A 173 2.89 3.92 -10.83
N PHE A 174 3.76 4.93 -10.67
CA PHE A 174 3.38 6.21 -10.09
C PHE A 174 2.51 7.05 -11.03
N ALA A 175 2.69 6.96 -12.36
CA ALA A 175 1.80 7.61 -13.32
C ALA A 175 0.38 7.05 -13.19
N TRP A 176 0.22 5.73 -13.28
CA TRP A 176 -1.08 5.06 -13.14
C TRP A 176 -1.69 5.31 -11.76
N PHE A 177 -0.89 5.24 -10.69
CA PHE A 177 -1.38 5.52 -9.36
C PHE A 177 -1.83 6.98 -9.19
N SER A 178 -1.15 7.93 -9.86
CA SER A 178 -1.57 9.34 -9.84
C SER A 178 -2.95 9.53 -10.47
N GLU A 179 -3.33 8.75 -11.48
CA GLU A 179 -4.68 8.78 -12.08
C GLU A 179 -5.76 8.31 -11.11
N VAL A 180 -5.38 7.47 -10.14
CA VAL A 180 -6.30 6.90 -9.14
C VAL A 180 -6.45 7.81 -7.93
N ILE A 181 -5.35 8.40 -7.45
CA ILE A 181 -5.33 9.09 -6.16
C ILE A 181 -5.58 10.59 -6.24
N CYS A 182 -5.21 11.20 -7.38
CA CYS A 182 -5.43 12.62 -7.63
C CYS A 182 -6.90 12.89 -8.00
N PRO A 183 -7.50 13.97 -7.47
CA PRO A 183 -8.79 14.42 -7.97
C PRO A 183 -8.66 14.82 -9.45
N GLY A 184 -9.65 14.43 -10.25
CA GLY A 184 -9.83 14.91 -11.63
C GLY A 184 -10.37 16.32 -11.67
#